data_AF-A0AB74F635-F1
#
_entry.id   AF-A0AB74F635-F1
#
_cell.length_a   1.000
_cell.length_b   1.000
_cell.length_c   1.000
_cell.angle_alpha   90.00
_cell.angle_beta   90.00
_cell.angle_gamma   90.00
#
_symmetry.space_group_name_H-M   'P 1'
#
loop_
_entity.id
_entity.type
_entity.pdbx_description
1 polymer ?
#
loop_
_entity_poly.entity_id
_entity_poly.type
_entity_poly.pdbx_seq_one_letter_code
_entity_poly.pdbx_strand_id
1 'polypeptide(L)' 'MEIKEFDTVLLKDGRKADIMEAFDNKVFIADVGSSPKDWETIDITIDDIKEVIPNG' A
#
# COMPACT_ATOMS: atom_id res chain seq x y z
N MET A 1 1.40 -4.03 13.36
CA MET A 1 1.31 -2.85 12.48
C MET A 1 -0.15 -2.66 12.15
N GLU A 2 -0.68 -1.46 12.34
CA GLU A 2 -2.04 -1.10 11.92
C GLU A 2 -1.88 -0.21 10.69
N ILE A 3 -2.50 -0.60 9.59
CA ILE A 3 -2.45 0.07 8.29
C ILE A 3 -3.86 0.54 7.98
N LYS A 4 -3.97 1.78 7.52
CA LYS A 4 -5.23 2.46 7.26
C LYS A 4 -5.30 2.91 5.81
N GLU A 5 -6.51 3.23 5.36
CA GLU A 5 -6.71 3.92 4.09
C GLU A 5 -5.89 5.21 4.06
N PHE A 6 -5.29 5.47 2.89
CA PHE A 6 -4.39 6.58 2.58
C PHE A 6 -3.01 6.54 3.24
N ASP A 7 -2.67 5.46 3.96
CA ASP A 7 -1.28 5.22 4.34
C ASP A 7 -0.45 4.91 3.09
N THR A 8 0.77 5.45 3.03
CA THR A 8 1.77 5.02 2.06
C THR A 8 2.63 3.93 2.68
N VAL A 9 2.81 2.81 2.00
CA VAL A 9 3.60 1.68 2.47
C VAL A 9 4.74 1.34 1.52
N LEU A 10 5.80 0.76 2.07
CA LEU A 10 6.86 0.10 1.30
C LEU A 10 6.55 -1.39 1.23
N LEU A 11 6.48 -1.93 0.02
CA LEU A 11 6.33 -3.37 -0.23
C LEU A 11 7.68 -4.09 -0.14
N LYS A 12 7.64 -5.39 0.13
CA LYS A 12 8.86 -6.23 0.22
C LYS A 12 9.62 -6.34 -1.10
N ASP A 13 8.95 -6.15 -2.23
CA ASP A 13 9.57 -6.09 -3.56
C ASP A 13 10.25 -4.74 -3.86
N GLY A 14 10.13 -3.76 -2.95
CA GLY A 14 10.74 -2.43 -3.06
C GLY A 14 9.85 -1.37 -3.68
N ARG A 15 8.64 -1.70 -4.17
CA ARG A 15 7.68 -0.73 -4.67
C ARG A 15 7.02 0.03 -3.51
N LYS A 16 6.59 1.26 -3.77
CA LYS A 16 5.73 2.04 -2.86
C LYS A 16 4.29 1.91 -3.32
N ALA A 17 3.38 1.76 -2.36
CA ALA A 17 1.97 1.66 -2.64
C ALA A 17 1.18 2.57 -1.69
N ASP A 18 0.17 3.24 -2.21
CA ASP A 18 -0.79 4.01 -1.42
C ASP A 18 -2.02 3.14 -1.17
N ILE A 19 -2.37 2.94 0.10
CA ILE A 19 -3.51 2.10 0.50
C ILE A 19 -4.81 2.83 0.14
N MET A 20 -5.66 2.20 -0.65
CA MET A 20 -6.97 2.73 -1.03
C MET A 20 -8.09 2.16 -0.15
N GLU A 21 -8.03 0.86 0.14
CA GLU A 21 -9.01 0.17 1.01
C GLU A 21 -8.29 -0.82 1.94
N ALA A 22 -8.73 -0.91 3.19
CA ALA A 22 -8.15 -1.80 4.21
C ALA A 22 -9.21 -2.73 4.83
N PHE A 23 -9.09 -4.04 4.58
CA PHE A 23 -10.02 -5.05 5.08
C PHE A 23 -9.42 -5.82 6.25
N ASP A 24 -9.97 -5.60 7.45
CA ASP A 24 -9.56 -6.22 8.71
C ASP A 24 -8.04 -6.14 8.99
N ASN A 25 -7.36 -5.16 8.38
CA ASN A 25 -5.91 -4.97 8.45
C ASN A 25 -5.12 -6.23 8.03
N LYS A 26 -5.65 -7.02 7.09
CA LYS A 26 -5.03 -8.24 6.55
C LYS A 26 -4.88 -8.22 5.04
N VAL A 27 -5.89 -7.69 4.36
CA VAL A 27 -5.96 -7.57 2.89
C VAL A 27 -6.21 -6.11 2.56
N PHE A 28 -5.54 -5.63 1.52
CA PHE A 28 -5.58 -4.23 1.13
C PHE A 28 -5.67 -4.12 -0.39
N ILE A 29 -6.36 -3.08 -0.84
CA ILE A 29 -6.26 -2.60 -2.22
C ILE A 29 -5.32 -1.40 -2.18
N ALA A 30 -4.32 -1.40 -3.04
CA ALA A 30 -3.32 -0.34 -3.07
C ALA A 30 -2.99 0.05 -4.51
N ASP A 31 -2.68 1.32 -4.72
CA ASP A 31 -2.20 1.81 -6.00
C ASP A 31 -0.67 1.94 -5.95
N VAL A 32 -0.01 1.38 -6.96
CA VAL A 32 1.43 1.54 -7.19
C VAL A 32 1.65 2.41 -8.41
N GLY A 33 2.53 3.39 -8.28
CA GLY A 33 2.91 4.28 -9.38
C GLY A 33 2.94 5.73 -8.93
N SER A 34 3.35 6.63 -9.83
CA SER A 34 3.58 8.05 -9.52
C SER A 34 2.50 8.98 -10.07
N SER A 35 1.66 8.49 -10.98
CA SER A 35 0.64 9.27 -11.66
C SER A 35 -0.49 8.39 -12.22
N PRO A 36 -1.64 8.96 -12.61
CA PRO A 36 -2.73 8.20 -13.23
C PRO A 36 -2.37 7.47 -14.54
N LYS A 37 -1.20 7.75 -15.13
CA LYS A 37 -0.73 7.09 -16.37
C LYS A 37 -0.02 5.77 -16.11
N ASP A 38 0.58 5.63 -14.93
CA ASP A 38 1.39 4.49 -14.51
C ASP A 38 0.83 3.78 -13.26
N TRP A 39 -0.33 4.21 -12.77
CA TRP A 39 -1.00 3.54 -11.67
C TRP A 39 -1.43 2.13 -12.03
N GLU A 40 -1.04 1.21 -11.18
CA GLU A 40 -1.47 -0.17 -11.14
C GLU A 40 -2.16 -0.40 -9.79
N THR A 41 -3.46 -0.68 -9.83
CA THR A 41 -4.20 -1.13 -8.65
C THR A 41 -3.91 -2.60 -8.42
N ILE A 42 -3.44 -2.93 -7.22
CA ILE A 42 -3.06 -4.27 -6.81
C ILE A 42 -3.75 -4.68 -5.52
N ASP A 43 -4.02 -5.99 -5.41
CA ASP A 43 -4.42 -6.61 -4.16
C ASP A 43 -3.17 -7.10 -3.43
N ILE A 44 -3.00 -6.69 -2.16
CA ILE A 44 -1.87 -7.10 -1.32
C ILE A 44 -2.34 -7.56 0.05
N THR A 45 -1.48 -8.29 0.75
CA THR A 45 -1.69 -8.69 2.13
C THR A 45 -0.71 -7.99 3.06
N ILE A 46 -0.95 -8.09 4.38
CA ILE A 46 0.01 -7.59 5.38
C ILE A 46 1.40 -8.24 5.24
N ASP A 47 1.47 -9.44 4.68
CA ASP A 47 2.72 -10.15 4.44
C ASP A 47 3.50 -9.60 3.26
N ASP A 48 2.89 -8.81 2.38
CA ASP A 48 3.60 -8.15 1.27
C ASP A 48 4.22 -6.82 1.71
N ILE A 49 3.78 -6.30 2.86
CA ILE A 49 4.16 -4.99 3.35
C ILE A 49 5.40 -5.11 4.25
N LYS A 50 6.37 -4.26 3.99
CA LYS A 50 7.61 -4.16 4.77
C LYS A 50 7.45 -3.17 5.93
N GLU A 51 6.97 -1.96 5.64
CA GLU A 51 6.78 -0.88 6.63
C GLU A 51 5.84 0.22 6.11
N VAL A 52 5.23 0.98 7.02
CA VAL A 52 4.49 2.21 6.71
C VAL A 52 5.49 3.37 6.58
N ILE A 53 5.34 4.19 5.54
CA ILE A 53 6.15 5.39 5.31
C ILE A 53 5.48 6.57 6.04
N PRO A 54 6.15 7.23 6.99
CA PRO A 54 5.60 8.41 7.66
C PRO A 54 5.48 9.56 6.66
N ASN A 55 4.27 10.11 6.52
CA ASN A 55 4.05 11.38 5.84
C ASN A 55 4.43 12.50 6.83
N GLY A 56 5.50 13.24 6.51
CA GLY A 56 6.04 14.32 7.34
C GLY A 56 5.24 15.62 7.28
#